data_AF-A0A6C0DV44-F1
#
_entry.id   AF-A0A6C0DV44-F1
#
_cell.length_a   1.000
_cell.length_b   1.000
_cell.length_c   1.000
_cell.angle_alpha   90.00
_cell.angle_beta   90.00
_cell.angle_gamma   90.00
#
_symmetry.space_group_name_H-M   'P 1'
#
loop_
_entity.id
_entity.type
_entity.pdbx_description
1 polymer ?
#
loop_
_entity_poly.entity_id
_entity_poly.type
_entity_poly.pdbx_seq_one_letter_code
_entity_poly.pdbx_strand_id
1 'polypeptide(L)'
;MNNRIITRINHELYSLYKKYNNIQVHFDPETNIHKITVIDKKYNIIFLINDTIYPFRPPSFIYINNILYKDFINIPTHLLPYALKEGHCFCCDTITNKKIWQPCHTLIHIMNEFDYIKQTMNEAFVSYLLYKIKHKYSLPEYFDLIEEYLQLK
;
A
#
# COMPACT_ATOMS: atom_id res chain seq x y z
N MET A 1 1.55 21.86 21.02
CA MET A 1 0.94 21.06 19.94
C MET A 1 0.28 22.01 18.94
N ASN A 2 0.52 21.85 17.64
CA ASN A 2 0.01 22.78 16.62
C ASN A 2 -1.47 22.48 16.31
N ASN A 3 -2.39 23.39 16.62
CA ASN A 3 -3.83 23.14 16.42
C ASN A 3 -4.19 22.75 14.97
N ARG A 4 -3.39 23.18 13.98
CA ARG A 4 -3.61 22.84 12.56
C ARG A 4 -3.32 21.37 12.26
N ILE A 5 -2.28 20.79 12.87
CA ILE A 5 -1.94 19.38 12.62
C ILE A 5 -2.99 18.45 13.23
N ILE A 6 -3.49 18.79 14.42
CA ILE A 6 -4.57 18.05 15.08
C ILE A 6 -5.82 18.03 14.21
N THR A 7 -6.25 19.19 13.71
CA THR A 7 -7.40 19.29 12.79
C THR A 7 -7.18 18.45 11.53
N ARG A 8 -5.98 18.49 10.96
CA ARG A 8 -5.62 17.71 9.78
C ARG A 8 -5.71 16.20 10.05
N ILE A 9 -5.09 15.72 11.13
CA ILE A 9 -5.11 14.30 11.52
C ILE A 9 -6.53 13.85 11.80
N ASN A 10 -7.33 14.63 12.54
CA ASN A 10 -8.72 14.28 12.83
C ASN A 10 -9.57 14.13 11.57
N HIS A 11 -9.38 15.00 10.58
CA HIS A 11 -10.08 14.89 9.30
C HIS A 11 -9.68 13.63 8.51
N GLU A 12 -8.39 13.28 8.53
CA GLU A 12 -7.91 12.06 7.88
C GLU A 12 -8.38 10.79 8.61
N LEU A 13 -8.38 10.80 9.94
CA LEU A 13 -8.93 9.71 10.75
C LEU A 13 -10.40 9.47 10.44
N TYR A 14 -11.20 10.53 10.29
CA TYR A 14 -12.61 10.39 9.88
C TYR A 14 -12.75 9.64 8.55
N SER A 15 -11.88 9.91 7.57
CA SER A 15 -11.87 9.20 6.30
C SER A 15 -11.45 7.73 6.46
N LEU A 16 -10.47 7.44 7.31
CA LEU A 16 -10.04 6.08 7.59
C LEU A 16 -11.13 5.27 8.32
N TYR A 17 -11.81 5.84 9.31
CA TYR A 17 -12.89 5.18 10.07
C TYR A 17 -14.08 4.77 9.19
N LYS A 18 -14.28 5.40 8.04
CA LYS A 18 -15.30 4.97 7.05
C LYS A 18 -14.99 3.63 6.40
N LYS A 19 -13.71 3.23 6.35
CA LYS A 19 -13.23 2.03 5.65
C LYS A 19 -12.69 0.97 6.60
N TYR A 20 -12.13 1.37 7.75
CA TYR A 20 -11.45 0.48 8.69
C TYR A 20 -12.07 0.58 10.08
N ASN A 21 -12.40 -0.58 10.65
CA ASN A 21 -13.10 -0.67 11.93
C ASN A 21 -12.16 -0.62 13.15
N ASN A 22 -10.86 -0.85 12.96
CA ASN A 22 -9.90 -0.94 14.04
C ASN A 22 -8.72 -0.01 13.79
N ILE A 23 -8.80 1.18 14.37
CA ILE A 23 -7.77 2.21 14.30
C ILE A 23 -7.39 2.60 15.73
N GLN A 24 -6.10 2.61 16.01
CA GLN A 24 -5.53 3.07 17.27
C GLN A 24 -4.67 4.30 17.02
N VAL A 25 -4.81 5.31 17.86
CA VAL A 25 -4.05 6.56 17.74
C VAL A 25 -3.32 6.81 19.04
N HIS A 26 -2.02 7.05 18.96
CA HIS A 26 -1.18 7.39 20.08
C HIS A 26 -0.34 8.62 19.71
N PHE A 27 -0.18 9.54 20.65
CA PHE A 27 0.67 10.72 20.49
C PHE A 27 1.79 10.66 21.54
N ASP A 28 3.02 10.75 21.06
CA ASP A 28 4.21 10.87 21.90
C ASP A 28 4.62 12.35 21.98
N PRO A 29 4.45 13.00 23.13
CA PRO A 29 4.76 14.41 23.31
C PRO A 29 6.27 14.71 23.35
N GLU A 30 7.11 13.73 23.68
CA GLU A 30 8.57 13.92 23.73
C GLU A 30 9.15 14.02 22.32
N THR A 31 8.64 13.19 21.41
CA THR A 31 9.11 13.16 20.01
C THR A 31 8.23 13.96 19.06
N ASN A 32 7.07 14.45 19.50
CA ASN A 32 6.02 15.08 18.66
C ASN A 32 5.61 14.17 17.49
N ILE A 33 5.46 12.87 17.77
CA ILE A 33 5.08 11.86 16.78
C ILE A 33 3.68 11.34 17.09
N HIS A 34 2.81 11.37 16.09
CA HIS A 34 1.58 10.60 16.09
C HIS A 34 1.83 9.22 15.48
N LYS A 35 1.53 8.19 16.25
CA LYS A 35 1.46 6.80 15.78
C LYS A 35 -0.01 6.45 15.53
N ILE A 36 -0.34 6.23 14.27
CA ILE A 36 -1.67 5.75 13.86
C ILE A 36 -1.52 4.32 13.39
N THR A 37 -2.24 3.40 14.01
CA THR A 37 -2.22 1.97 13.71
C THR A 37 -3.56 1.57 13.13
N VAL A 38 -3.58 1.02 11.92
CA VAL A 38 -4.78 0.51 11.24
C VAL A 38 -4.65 -1.01 11.17
N ILE A 39 -5.63 -1.72 11.73
CA ILE A 39 -5.69 -3.18 11.70
C ILE A 39 -6.77 -3.58 10.69
N ASP A 40 -6.35 -4.08 9.53
CA ASP A 40 -7.23 -4.55 8.46
C ASP A 40 -6.95 -6.03 8.14
N LYS A 41 -7.87 -6.91 8.55
CA LYS A 41 -7.80 -8.36 8.34
C LYS A 41 -6.47 -8.95 8.84
N LYS A 42 -5.50 -9.14 7.92
CA LYS A 42 -4.18 -9.72 8.15
C LYS A 42 -3.03 -8.70 8.17
N TYR A 43 -3.35 -7.42 8.05
CA TYR A 43 -2.38 -6.34 7.97
C TYR A 43 -2.48 -5.43 9.19
N ASN A 44 -1.34 -5.22 9.83
CA ASN A 44 -1.12 -4.20 10.83
C ASN A 44 -0.29 -3.08 10.18
N ILE A 45 -0.93 -1.94 9.92
CA ILE A 45 -0.35 -0.82 9.21
C ILE A 45 -0.11 0.33 10.18
N ILE A 46 1.14 0.77 10.32
CA ILE A 46 1.55 1.79 11.28
C ILE A 46 2.07 2.99 10.52
N PHE A 47 1.44 4.14 10.73
CA PHE A 47 1.90 5.45 10.27
C PHE A 47 2.59 6.18 11.42
N LEU A 48 3.82 6.64 11.18
CA LEU A 48 4.53 7.56 12.08
C LEU A 48 4.52 8.95 11.45
N ILE A 49 3.74 9.85 12.03
CA ILE A 49 3.54 11.22 11.53
C ILE A 49 4.27 12.18 12.46
N ASN A 50 5.18 12.97 11.90
CA ASN A 50 5.87 14.02 12.63
C ASN A 50 5.15 15.36 12.43
N ASP A 51 4.74 15.97 13.54
CA ASP A 51 3.93 17.19 13.57
C ASP A 51 4.57 18.41 12.94
N THR A 52 5.91 18.42 12.85
CA THR A 52 6.67 19.56 12.35
C THR A 52 6.74 19.59 10.82
N ILE A 53 6.49 18.46 10.16
CA ILE A 53 6.66 18.34 8.70
C ILE A 53 5.39 17.93 7.95
N TYR A 54 4.46 17.24 8.60
CA TYR A 54 3.20 16.85 7.98
C TYR A 54 2.23 18.03 7.92
N PRO A 55 1.44 18.22 6.84
CA PRO A 55 1.29 17.40 5.63
C PRO A 55 2.24 17.79 4.48
N PHE A 56 3.20 18.68 4.70
CA PHE A 56 4.12 19.13 3.63
C PHE A 56 5.16 18.08 3.24
N ARG A 57 5.35 17.06 4.07
CA ARG A 57 6.07 15.83 3.79
C ARG A 57 5.18 14.62 4.11
N PRO A 58 5.41 13.47 3.46
CA PRO A 58 4.70 12.23 3.78
C PRO A 58 4.94 11.82 5.23
N PRO A 59 4.15 10.86 5.77
CA PRO A 59 4.48 10.22 7.05
C PRO A 59 5.94 9.75 7.06
N SER A 60 6.64 9.94 8.17
CA SER A 60 8.08 9.68 8.27
C SER A 60 8.41 8.21 8.03
N PHE A 61 7.57 7.32 8.54
CA PHE A 61 7.66 5.90 8.30
C PHE A 61 6.27 5.29 8.21
N ILE A 62 6.18 4.25 7.38
CA ILE A 62 4.98 3.44 7.21
C ILE A 62 5.44 2.00 7.30
N TYR A 63 4.84 1.23 8.22
CA TYR A 63 5.14 -0.18 8.40
C TYR A 63 3.91 -1.02 8.09
N ILE A 64 4.10 -2.16 7.45
CA ILE A 64 3.08 -3.18 7.19
C ILE A 64 3.60 -4.49 7.78
N ASN A 65 2.94 -5.00 8.83
CA ASN A 65 3.38 -6.21 9.54
C ASN A 65 4.87 -6.16 9.95
N ASN A 66 5.32 -5.00 10.47
CA ASN A 66 6.71 -4.71 10.85
C ASN A 66 7.72 -4.58 9.69
N ILE A 67 7.27 -4.62 8.43
CA ILE A 67 8.10 -4.38 7.25
C ILE A 67 7.90 -2.93 6.80
N LEU A 68 8.96 -2.21 6.45
CA LEU A 68 8.82 -0.86 5.88
C LEU A 68 8.04 -0.92 4.57
N TYR A 69 7.12 0.04 4.36
CA TYR A 69 6.25 0.07 3.19
C TYR A 69 7.01 0.01 1.87
N LYS A 70 8.12 0.76 1.75
CA LYS A 70 9.00 0.74 0.58
C LYS A 70 9.53 -0.65 0.23
N ASP A 71 9.76 -1.49 1.25
CA ASP A 71 10.31 -2.83 1.10
C ASP A 71 9.17 -3.83 0.85
N PHE A 72 7.99 -3.57 1.42
CA PHE A 72 6.77 -4.35 1.16
C PHE A 72 6.32 -4.26 -0.30
N ILE A 73 6.36 -3.06 -0.88
CA ILE A 73 5.93 -2.83 -2.28
C ILE A 73 6.99 -3.23 -3.32
N ASN A 74 8.14 -3.73 -2.87
CA ASN A 74 9.19 -4.16 -3.77
C ASN A 74 8.82 -5.49 -4.43
N ILE A 75 8.56 -5.46 -5.73
CA ILE A 75 8.18 -6.66 -6.49
C ILE A 75 9.44 -7.46 -6.85
N PRO A 76 9.48 -8.77 -6.54
CA PRO A 76 10.54 -9.65 -7.01
C PRO A 76 10.74 -9.54 -8.52
N THR A 77 11.98 -9.44 -8.99
CA THR A 77 12.31 -9.18 -10.41
C THR A 77 11.65 -10.16 -11.38
N HIS A 78 11.48 -11.42 -10.98
CA HIS A 78 10.84 -12.46 -11.80
C HIS A 78 9.31 -12.29 -11.95
N LEU A 79 8.67 -11.48 -11.09
CA LEU A 79 7.24 -11.16 -11.17
C LEU A 79 6.98 -9.86 -11.95
N LEU A 80 8.00 -9.04 -12.20
CA LEU A 80 7.85 -7.76 -12.92
C LEU A 80 7.16 -7.90 -14.29
N PRO A 81 7.45 -8.92 -15.13
CA PRO A 81 6.78 -9.08 -16.42
C PRO A 81 5.27 -9.31 -16.31
N TYR A 82 4.80 -9.78 -15.15
CA TYR A 82 3.39 -10.07 -14.89
C TYR A 82 2.70 -8.94 -14.12
N ALA A 83 3.46 -8.14 -13.38
CA ALA A 83 2.94 -7.04 -12.58
C ALA A 83 2.85 -5.71 -13.35
N LEU A 84 3.71 -5.49 -14.35
CA LEU A 84 3.86 -4.20 -15.00
C LEU A 84 3.43 -4.30 -16.47
N LYS A 85 2.29 -3.69 -16.82
CA LYS A 85 1.90 -3.54 -18.23
C LYS A 85 2.80 -2.54 -18.99
N GLU A 86 3.46 -1.62 -18.28
CA GLU A 86 4.21 -0.51 -18.90
C GLU A 86 5.57 -0.21 -18.23
N GLY A 87 6.14 -1.16 -17.47
CA GLY A 87 7.51 -1.05 -16.95
C GLY A 87 7.74 -0.10 -15.76
N HIS A 88 6.68 0.44 -15.14
CA HIS A 88 6.78 1.32 -13.98
C HIS A 88 6.92 0.55 -12.65
N CYS A 89 8.03 0.66 -11.90
CA CYS A 89 8.07 0.05 -10.57
C CYS A 89 7.18 0.80 -9.57
N PHE A 90 6.45 0.06 -8.72
CA PHE A 90 5.69 0.65 -7.60
C PHE A 90 6.56 1.46 -6.63
N CYS A 91 7.86 1.19 -6.61
CA CYS A 91 8.84 1.85 -5.76
C CYS A 91 9.13 3.32 -6.12
N CYS A 92 9.05 3.67 -7.40
CA CYS A 92 9.34 5.01 -7.90
C CYS A 92 8.09 5.88 -7.89
N ASP A 93 6.93 5.27 -8.13
CA ASP A 93 5.68 5.98 -8.37
C ASP A 93 4.74 6.02 -7.15
N THR A 94 5.19 5.51 -5.99
CA THR A 94 4.41 5.61 -4.76
C THR A 94 4.17 7.07 -4.37
N ILE A 95 2.95 7.38 -3.93
CA ILE A 95 2.57 8.72 -3.44
C ILE A 95 3.42 9.16 -2.25
N THR A 96 4.03 8.21 -1.52
CA THR A 96 4.93 8.47 -0.39
C THR A 96 6.34 8.90 -0.83
N ASN A 97 6.64 8.81 -2.13
CA ASN A 97 7.86 9.36 -2.71
C ASN A 97 7.86 10.89 -2.56
N LYS A 98 8.97 11.46 -2.07
CA LYS A 98 9.13 12.91 -1.88
C LYS A 98 8.89 13.74 -3.15
N LYS A 99 9.11 13.15 -4.34
CA LYS A 99 8.86 13.82 -5.63
C LYS A 99 7.38 13.89 -6.02
N ILE A 100 6.56 12.99 -5.46
CA ILE A 100 5.15 12.80 -5.81
C ILE A 100 4.24 13.33 -4.69
N TRP A 101 4.69 13.25 -3.44
CA TRP A 101 3.91 13.69 -2.29
C TRP A 101 3.49 15.15 -2.41
N GLN A 102 2.22 15.41 -2.15
CA GLN A 102 1.64 16.74 -2.07
C GLN A 102 0.81 16.86 -0.77
N PRO A 103 0.64 18.07 -0.19
CA PRO A 103 -0.16 18.25 1.02
C PRO A 103 -1.65 17.87 0.88
N CYS A 104 -2.16 17.71 -0.34
CA CYS A 104 -3.50 17.18 -0.58
C CYS A 104 -3.60 15.66 -0.41
N HIS A 105 -2.47 14.92 -0.52
CA HIS A 105 -2.43 13.50 -0.20
C HIS A 105 -2.60 13.28 1.31
N THR A 106 -3.25 12.18 1.65
CA THR A 106 -3.68 11.82 3.01
C THR A 106 -3.42 10.35 3.25
N LEU A 107 -3.56 9.90 4.49
CA LEU A 107 -3.46 8.48 4.87
C LEU A 107 -4.40 7.59 4.06
N ILE A 108 -5.62 8.03 3.75
CA ILE A 108 -6.55 7.22 2.94
C ILE A 108 -6.05 7.05 1.50
N HIS A 109 -5.35 8.05 0.93
CA HIS A 109 -4.71 7.88 -0.38
C HIS A 109 -3.60 6.82 -0.32
N ILE A 110 -2.81 6.80 0.76
CA ILE A 110 -1.76 5.79 0.94
C ILE A 110 -2.38 4.40 1.07
N MET A 111 -3.48 4.30 1.82
CA MET A 111 -4.22 3.05 1.99
C MET A 111 -4.84 2.56 0.67
N ASN A 112 -5.34 3.47 -0.17
CA ASN A 112 -5.87 3.12 -1.48
C ASN A 112 -4.76 2.65 -2.44
N GLU A 113 -3.60 3.32 -2.43
CA GLU A 113 -2.41 2.84 -3.15
C GLU A 113 -1.99 1.45 -2.67
N PHE A 114 -1.93 1.24 -1.35
CA PHE A 114 -1.60 -0.06 -0.77
C PHE A 114 -2.56 -1.16 -1.26
N ASP A 115 -3.87 -0.90 -1.26
CA ASP A 115 -4.86 -1.86 -1.75
C ASP A 115 -4.66 -2.18 -3.24
N TYR A 116 -4.39 -1.16 -4.05
CA TYR A 116 -4.09 -1.31 -5.47
C TYR A 116 -2.83 -2.16 -5.68
N ILE A 117 -1.71 -1.84 -5.02
CA ILE A 117 -0.46 -2.60 -5.13
C ILE A 117 -0.67 -4.05 -4.71
N LYS A 118 -1.37 -4.27 -3.59
CA LYS A 118 -1.70 -5.62 -3.10
C LYS A 118 -2.48 -6.42 -4.13
N GLN A 119 -3.47 -5.80 -4.78
CA GLN A 119 -4.25 -6.44 -5.83
C GLN A 119 -3.35 -6.79 -7.02
N THR A 120 -2.57 -5.84 -7.54
CA THR A 120 -1.69 -6.08 -8.69
C THR A 120 -0.62 -7.13 -8.40
N MET A 121 -0.05 -7.16 -7.19
CA MET A 121 0.90 -8.20 -6.79
C MET A 121 0.26 -9.59 -6.76
N ASN A 122 -0.98 -9.71 -6.28
CA ASN A 122 -1.70 -10.98 -6.29
C ASN A 122 -1.98 -11.45 -7.73
N GLU A 123 -2.47 -10.55 -8.59
CA GLU A 123 -2.72 -10.85 -10.01
C GLU A 123 -1.43 -11.33 -10.70
N ALA A 124 -0.33 -10.58 -10.53
CA ALA A 124 0.98 -10.94 -11.08
C ALA A 124 1.47 -12.32 -10.60
N PHE A 125 1.29 -12.61 -9.32
CA PHE A 125 1.67 -13.91 -8.75
C PHE A 125 0.84 -15.05 -9.32
N VAL A 126 -0.47 -14.86 -9.46
CA VAL A 126 -1.36 -15.87 -10.06
C VAL A 126 -1.00 -16.09 -11.53
N SER A 127 -0.81 -15.03 -12.32
CA SER A 127 -0.38 -15.14 -13.72
C SER A 127 0.96 -15.88 -13.85
N TYR A 128 1.93 -15.59 -12.97
CA TYR A 128 3.20 -16.30 -12.93
C TYR A 128 3.04 -17.79 -12.59
N LEU A 129 2.21 -18.12 -11.61
CA LEU A 129 1.91 -19.51 -11.25
C LEU A 129 1.25 -20.27 -12.40
N LEU A 130 0.27 -19.68 -13.05
CA LEU A 130 -0.41 -20.26 -14.21
C LEU A 130 0.59 -20.51 -15.35
N TYR A 131 1.44 -19.54 -15.65
CA TYR A 131 2.53 -19.71 -16.61
C TYR A 131 3.43 -20.90 -16.25
N LYS A 132 3.86 -21.02 -14.99
CA LYS A 132 4.69 -22.14 -14.53
C LYS A 132 3.98 -23.49 -14.65
N ILE A 133 2.69 -23.56 -14.32
CA ILE A 133 1.88 -24.79 -14.42
C ILE A 133 1.72 -25.19 -15.89
N LYS A 134 1.32 -24.25 -16.76
CA LYS A 134 1.15 -24.50 -18.21
C LYS A 134 2.43 -25.08 -18.81
N HIS A 135 3.57 -24.47 -18.52
CA HIS A 135 4.86 -24.96 -19.00
C HIS A 135 5.27 -26.31 -18.40
N LYS A 136 5.05 -26.54 -17.10
CA LYS A 136 5.45 -27.78 -16.43
C LYS A 136 4.68 -29.01 -16.93
N TYR A 137 3.41 -28.83 -17.28
CA TYR A 137 2.51 -29.93 -17.69
C TYR A 137 2.18 -29.93 -19.19
N SER A 138 2.84 -29.07 -19.97
CA SER A 138 2.59 -28.92 -21.41
C SER A 138 1.09 -28.71 -21.73
N LEU A 139 0.41 -27.91 -20.90
CA LEU A 139 -1.02 -27.68 -21.06
C LEU A 139 -1.27 -26.88 -22.36
N PRO A 140 -2.22 -27.31 -23.20
CA PRO A 140 -2.58 -26.59 -24.42
C PRO A 140 -3.29 -25.27 -24.14
N GLU A 141 -3.27 -24.35 -25.12
CA GLU A 141 -3.71 -22.96 -24.99
C GLU A 141 -5.19 -22.79 -24.59
N TYR A 142 -6.07 -23.77 -24.84
CA TYR A 142 -7.48 -23.70 -24.40
C TYR A 142 -7.66 -23.75 -22.86
N PHE A 143 -6.59 -23.95 -22.09
CA PHE A 143 -6.58 -23.71 -20.64
C PHE A 143 -6.73 -22.24 -20.24
N ASP A 144 -6.71 -21.30 -21.20
CA ASP A 144 -7.02 -19.89 -20.98
C ASP A 144 -8.44 -19.66 -20.41
N LEU A 145 -9.35 -20.63 -20.55
CA LEU A 145 -10.66 -20.64 -19.88
C LEU A 145 -10.55 -20.66 -18.34
N ILE A 146 -9.45 -21.16 -17.77
CA ILE A 146 -9.21 -21.10 -16.32
C ILE A 146 -8.90 -19.67 -15.86
N GLU A 147 -8.24 -18.86 -16.70
CA GLU A 147 -7.98 -17.44 -16.38
C GLU A 147 -9.29 -16.65 -16.31
N GLU A 148 -10.25 -16.98 -17.18
CA GLU A 148 -11.60 -16.40 -17.17
C GLU A 148 -12.40 -16.88 -15.94
N TYR A 149 -12.30 -18.16 -15.58
CA TYR A 149 -12.94 -18.73 -14.38
C TYR A 149 -12.38 -18.14 -13.06
N LEU A 150 -11.09 -17.80 -13.03
CA LEU A 150 -10.45 -17.17 -11.86
C LEU A 150 -10.71 -15.65 -11.75
N GLN A 151 -11.49 -15.07 -12.67
CA GLN A 151 -11.84 -13.63 -12.69
C GLN A 151 -10.61 -12.72 -12.71
N LEU A 152 -9.56 -13.11 -13.45
CA LEU A 152 -8.32 -12.34 -13.55
C LEU A 152 -8.34 -11.28 -14.68
N LYS A 153 -9.53 -10.96 -15.21
CA LYS A 153 -9.73 -9.95 -16.27
C LYS A 153 -10.74 -8.90 -15.86
#